data_AF-A0A0Q0Z3C7-F1
#
_entry.id   AF-A0A0Q0Z3C7-F1
#
_cell.length_a   1.000
_cell.length_b   1.000
_cell.length_c   1.000
_cell.angle_alpha   90.00
_cell.angle_beta   90.00
_cell.angle_gamma   90.00
#
_symmetry.space_group_name_H-M   'P 1'
#
loop_
_entity.id
_entity.type
_entity.pdbx_description
1 polymer ?
#
loop_
_entity_poly.entity_id
_entity_poly.type
_entity_poly.pdbx_seq_one_letter_code
_entity_poly.pdbx_strand_id
1 'polypeptide(L)'
;MKTLEHILWNELGTKDDYQREFGDTPITKLVRQIVGLDPQAANEVFSEFLSSERLNIQQSRFVKLIVDYFVKNGVMDKRVLQEKPFKTVSSIVELFKDNMDDARKIISIIDEMNKNSEDIVGA
;
A
#
# COMPACT_ATOMS: atom_id res chain seq x y z
N MET A 1 0.04 7.08 18.99
CA MET A 1 1.13 7.84 18.33
C MET A 1 2.09 8.47 19.33
N LYS A 2 1.68 9.43 20.18
CA LYS A 2 2.57 10.11 21.15
C LYS A 2 3.38 9.16 22.05
N THR A 3 2.83 8.02 22.43
CA THR A 3 3.53 6.99 23.21
C THR A 3 4.68 6.33 22.44
N LEU A 4 4.49 6.03 21.15
CA LEU A 4 5.53 5.39 20.34
C LEU A 4 6.66 6.37 20.00
N GLU A 5 6.31 7.61 19.68
CA GLU A 5 7.30 8.70 19.55
C GLU A 5 8.13 8.87 20.81
N HIS A 6 7.48 8.82 21.98
CA HIS A 6 8.18 8.91 23.25
C HIS A 6 9.17 7.75 23.43
N ILE A 7 8.73 6.50 23.20
CA ILE A 7 9.57 5.31 23.29
C ILE A 7 10.77 5.43 22.33
N LEU A 8 10.54 5.75 21.06
CA LEU A 8 11.61 5.82 20.06
C LEU A 8 12.62 6.94 20.33
N TRP A 9 12.16 8.10 20.79
CA TRP A 9 13.00 9.30 20.91
C TRP A 9 13.49 9.64 22.32
N ASN A 10 13.04 8.92 23.35
CA ASN A 10 13.46 9.17 24.73
C ASN A 10 13.87 7.91 25.49
N GLU A 11 13.36 6.73 25.12
CA GLU A 11 13.70 5.48 25.81
C GLU A 11 14.73 4.64 25.03
N LEU A 12 14.55 4.49 23.71
CA LEU A 12 15.41 3.67 22.87
C LEU A 12 16.55 4.44 22.18
N GLY A 13 16.42 5.75 22.05
CA GLY A 13 17.38 6.62 21.34
C GLY A 13 16.88 8.06 21.35
N THR A 14 17.33 8.86 20.37
CA THR A 14 16.90 10.25 20.19
C THR A 14 16.17 10.46 18.86
N LYS A 15 15.48 11.59 18.72
CA LYS A 15 14.89 12.00 17.44
C LYS A 15 15.95 12.17 16.34
N ASP A 16 17.14 12.65 16.68
CA ASP A 16 18.24 12.82 15.74
C ASP A 16 18.78 11.47 15.25
N ASP A 17 18.84 10.47 16.14
CA ASP A 17 19.19 9.09 15.74
C ASP A 17 18.15 8.54 14.76
N TYR A 18 16.86 8.74 15.04
CA TYR A 18 15.80 8.35 14.11
C TYR A 18 15.96 9.01 12.74
N GLN A 19 16.16 10.33 12.71
CA GLN A 19 16.27 11.08 11.45
C GLN A 19 17.55 10.72 10.68
N ARG A 20 18.64 10.36 11.37
CA ARG A 20 19.86 9.85 10.73
C ARG A 20 19.64 8.50 10.05
N GLU A 21 18.89 7.59 10.67
CA GLU A 21 18.66 6.24 10.14
C GLU A 21 17.52 6.17 9.12
N PHE A 22 16.43 6.92 9.34
CA PHE A 22 15.19 6.82 8.58
C PHE A 22 14.81 8.09 7.80
N GLY A 23 15.62 9.15 7.88
CA GLY A 23 15.35 10.43 7.24
C GLY A 23 14.04 11.05 7.72
N ASP A 24 13.30 11.65 6.80
CA ASP A 24 12.01 12.30 7.07
C ASP A 24 10.82 11.32 7.03
N THR A 25 11.07 10.00 7.14
CA THR A 25 10.01 8.99 7.11
C THR A 25 9.08 9.16 8.31
N PRO A 26 7.75 9.32 8.12
CA PRO A 26 6.82 9.35 9.24
C PRO A 26 6.83 8.02 10.03
N ILE A 27 6.78 8.09 11.35
CA ILE A 27 6.78 6.89 12.22
C ILE A 27 5.62 5.95 11.88
N THR A 28 4.44 6.49 11.58
CA THR A 28 3.26 5.74 11.14
C THR A 28 3.54 4.91 9.89
N LYS A 29 4.24 5.49 8.91
CA LYS A 29 4.66 4.81 7.69
C LYS A 29 5.66 3.69 7.98
N LEU A 30 6.64 3.94 8.86
CA LEU A 30 7.61 2.94 9.28
C LEU A 30 6.94 1.75 9.98
N VAL A 31 6.02 2.01 10.92
CA VAL A 31 5.25 0.95 11.60
C VAL A 31 4.49 0.12 10.57
N ARG A 32 3.83 0.78 9.62
CA ARG A 32 3.07 0.10 8.57
C ARG A 32 3.96 -0.71 7.63
N GLN A 33 5.18 -0.27 7.34
CA GLN A 33 6.18 -1.03 6.59
C GLN A 33 6.65 -2.29 7.32
N ILE A 34 6.70 -2.26 8.66
CA ILE A 34 7.14 -3.40 9.49
C ILE A 34 6.00 -4.40 9.68
N VAL A 35 4.79 -3.91 9.98
CA VAL A 35 3.66 -4.75 10.38
C VAL A 35 2.82 -5.19 9.19
N GLY A 36 2.80 -4.41 8.12
CA GLY A 36 1.90 -4.60 6.99
C GLY A 36 0.53 -3.95 7.20
N LEU A 37 -0.46 -4.42 6.44
CA LEU A 37 -1.86 -4.00 6.59
C LEU A 37 -2.73 -5.19 6.99
N ASP A 38 -3.80 -4.88 7.71
CA ASP A 38 -4.85 -5.85 7.98
C ASP A 38 -5.46 -6.36 6.66
N PRO A 39 -5.55 -7.70 6.48
CA PRO A 39 -6.12 -8.28 5.27
C PRO A 39 -7.55 -7.84 4.99
N GLN A 40 -8.41 -7.75 6.00
CA GLN A 40 -9.81 -7.38 5.78
C GLN A 40 -9.90 -5.92 5.30
N ALA A 41 -9.21 -5.00 5.96
CA ALA A 41 -9.14 -3.60 5.55
C ALA A 41 -8.60 -3.42 4.12
N ALA A 42 -7.54 -4.16 3.76
CA ALA A 42 -6.97 -4.10 2.41
C ALA A 42 -7.95 -4.65 1.34
N ASN A 43 -8.68 -5.73 1.64
CA ASN A 43 -9.67 -6.27 0.71
C ASN A 43 -10.90 -5.36 0.56
N GLU A 44 -11.34 -4.71 1.64
CA GLU A 44 -12.51 -3.82 1.63
C GLU A 44 -12.31 -2.63 0.67
N VAL A 45 -11.12 -2.03 0.70
CA VAL A 45 -10.75 -0.91 -0.19
C VAL A 45 -10.79 -1.31 -1.68
N PHE A 46 -10.49 -2.57 -2.01
CA PHE A 46 -10.54 -3.09 -3.39
C PHE A 46 -11.78 -3.94 -3.69
N SER A 47 -12.77 -3.97 -2.80
CA SER A 47 -13.93 -4.86 -2.89
C SER A 47 -14.72 -4.71 -4.19
N GLU A 48 -14.86 -3.48 -4.69
CA GLU A 48 -15.54 -3.21 -5.95
C GLU A 48 -14.87 -3.86 -7.17
N PHE A 49 -13.56 -4.13 -7.12
CA PHE A 49 -12.81 -4.79 -8.19
C PHE A 49 -12.76 -6.31 -8.00
N LEU A 50 -12.88 -6.79 -6.76
CA LEU A 50 -12.86 -8.21 -6.43
C LEU A 50 -14.27 -8.86 -6.49
N SER A 51 -15.32 -8.07 -6.75
CA SER A 51 -16.66 -8.55 -7.01
C SER A 51 -16.75 -9.37 -8.32
N SER A 52 -17.64 -10.38 -8.37
CA SER A 52 -17.58 -11.50 -9.32
C SER A 52 -17.92 -11.23 -10.79
N GLU A 53 -18.16 -9.98 -11.21
CA GLU A 53 -18.66 -9.69 -12.56
C GLU A 53 -17.99 -8.49 -13.25
N ARG A 54 -17.12 -7.75 -12.56
CA ARG A 54 -16.51 -6.53 -13.11
C ARG A 54 -15.22 -6.79 -13.88
N LEU A 55 -14.35 -7.65 -13.34
CA LEU A 55 -13.01 -7.89 -13.86
C LEU A 55 -12.88 -9.31 -14.41
N ASN A 56 -12.10 -9.46 -15.48
CA ASN A 56 -11.70 -10.78 -15.96
C ASN A 56 -10.65 -11.44 -15.03
N ILE A 57 -10.41 -12.73 -15.20
CA ILE A 57 -9.51 -13.52 -14.34
C ILE A 57 -8.10 -12.89 -14.20
N GLN A 58 -7.54 -12.34 -15.29
CA GLN A 58 -6.20 -11.74 -15.25
C GLN A 58 -6.20 -10.40 -14.50
N GLN A 59 -7.22 -9.56 -14.72
CA GLN A 59 -7.41 -8.30 -14.01
C GLN A 59 -7.66 -8.53 -12.52
N SER A 60 -8.53 -9.47 -12.15
CA SER A 60 -8.80 -9.84 -10.75
C SER A 60 -7.55 -10.36 -10.06
N ARG A 61 -6.75 -11.20 -10.75
CA ARG A 61 -5.47 -11.67 -10.23
C ARG A 61 -4.50 -10.52 -10.01
N PHE A 62 -4.44 -9.55 -10.91
CA PHE A 62 -3.59 -8.37 -10.77
C PHE A 62 -3.99 -7.54 -9.54
N VAL A 63 -5.29 -7.26 -9.35
CA VAL A 63 -5.80 -6.55 -8.18
C VAL A 63 -5.53 -7.33 -6.89
N LYS A 64 -5.69 -8.66 -6.91
CA LYS A 64 -5.37 -9.50 -5.76
C LYS A 64 -3.90 -9.41 -5.36
N LEU A 65 -2.97 -9.36 -6.32
CA LEU A 65 -1.55 -9.12 -6.05
C LEU A 65 -1.30 -7.76 -5.41
N ILE A 66 -2.08 -6.73 -5.76
CA ILE A 66 -1.98 -5.41 -5.11
C ILE A 66 -2.37 -5.52 -3.63
N VAL A 67 -3.51 -6.14 -3.35
CA VAL A 67 -3.98 -6.38 -1.98
C VAL A 67 -2.94 -7.16 -1.18
N ASP A 68 -2.44 -8.28 -1.72
CA ASP A 68 -1.45 -9.12 -1.04
C ASP A 68 -0.15 -8.35 -0.75
N TYR A 69 0.26 -7.46 -1.67
CA TYR A 69 1.42 -6.61 -1.46
C TYR A 69 1.20 -5.62 -0.33
N PHE A 70 0.04 -4.96 -0.25
CA PHE A 70 -0.28 -4.05 0.85
C PHE A 70 -0.37 -4.78 2.19
N VAL A 71 -1.00 -5.95 2.23
CA VAL A 71 -1.06 -6.78 3.45
C VAL A 71 0.34 -7.09 3.96
N LYS A 72 1.27 -7.43 3.07
CA LYS A 72 2.64 -7.79 3.45
C LYS A 72 3.53 -6.60 3.78
N ASN A 73 3.46 -5.52 3.00
CA ASN A 73 4.47 -4.44 3.03
C ASN A 73 3.91 -3.11 3.56
N GLY A 74 2.59 -3.03 3.78
CA GLY A 74 1.90 -1.87 4.33
C GLY A 74 1.76 -0.70 3.36
N VAL A 75 2.76 -0.44 2.53
CA VAL A 75 2.79 0.62 1.51
C VAL A 75 3.25 0.04 0.18
N MET A 76 2.98 0.73 -0.92
CA MET A 76 3.38 0.28 -2.26
C MET A 76 3.97 1.42 -3.09
N ASP A 77 5.21 1.26 -3.54
CA ASP A 77 5.71 2.08 -4.65
C ASP A 77 5.12 1.58 -5.97
N LYS A 78 4.55 2.48 -6.77
CA LYS A 78 3.91 2.12 -8.06
C LYS A 78 4.87 1.48 -9.06
N ARG A 79 6.19 1.70 -8.93
CA ARG A 79 7.22 1.03 -9.75
C ARG A 79 7.20 -0.49 -9.60
N VAL A 80 6.76 -1.00 -8.45
CA VAL A 80 6.61 -2.45 -8.19
C VAL A 80 5.63 -3.10 -9.17
N LEU A 81 4.65 -2.36 -9.70
CA LEU A 81 3.72 -2.89 -10.71
C LEU A 81 4.43 -3.29 -12.02
N GLN A 82 5.67 -2.85 -12.23
CA GLN A 82 6.52 -3.22 -13.37
C GLN A 82 7.46 -4.40 -13.08
N GLU A 83 7.43 -4.94 -11.86
CA GLU A 83 8.29 -6.02 -11.39
C GLU A 83 7.51 -7.32 -11.18
N LYS A 84 8.18 -8.41 -10.82
CA LYS A 84 7.50 -9.64 -10.39
C LYS A 84 6.82 -9.41 -9.02
N PRO A 85 5.63 -10.00 -8.76
CA PRO A 85 4.86 -10.91 -9.62
C PRO A 85 3.96 -10.21 -10.65
N PHE A 86 3.77 -8.89 -10.59
CA PHE A 86 2.85 -8.15 -11.46
C PHE A 86 3.15 -8.32 -12.95
N LYS A 87 4.41 -8.14 -13.35
CA LYS A 87 4.90 -8.34 -14.72
C LYS A 87 4.68 -9.76 -15.25
N THR A 88 4.48 -10.76 -14.37
CA THR A 88 4.17 -12.14 -14.80
C THR A 88 2.72 -12.31 -15.23
N VAL A 89 1.83 -11.42 -14.78
CA VAL A 89 0.43 -11.37 -15.23
C VAL A 89 0.38 -10.59 -16.55
N SER A 90 0.65 -9.29 -16.49
CA SER A 90 0.84 -8.37 -17.62
C SER A 90 1.02 -6.94 -17.04
N SER A 91 1.30 -5.94 -17.88
CA SER A 91 1.29 -4.54 -17.44
C SER A 91 -0.14 -4.06 -17.17
N ILE A 92 -0.31 -3.12 -16.22
CA ILE A 92 -1.63 -2.52 -15.96
C ILE A 92 -2.22 -1.85 -17.20
N VAL A 93 -1.40 -1.27 -18.08
CA VAL A 93 -1.87 -0.63 -19.32
C VAL A 93 -2.45 -1.67 -20.27
N GLU A 94 -1.77 -2.80 -20.47
CA GLU A 94 -2.27 -3.84 -21.36
C GLU A 94 -3.48 -4.58 -20.77
N LEU A 95 -3.50 -4.81 -19.45
CA LEU A 95 -4.61 -5.49 -18.77
C LEU A 95 -5.93 -4.70 -18.85
N PHE A 96 -5.84 -3.37 -18.89
CA PHE A 96 -7.00 -2.47 -18.82
C PHE A 96 -7.15 -1.61 -20.07
N LYS A 97 -6.55 -2.01 -21.20
CA LYS A 97 -6.59 -1.25 -22.45
C LYS A 97 -8.00 -0.89 -22.93
N ASP A 98 -8.95 -1.78 -22.67
CA ASP A 98 -10.36 -1.61 -23.05
C ASP A 98 -11.19 -0.85 -22.00
N ASN A 99 -10.63 -0.62 -20.80
CA ASN A 99 -11.25 0.16 -19.73
C ASN A 99 -10.19 0.84 -18.85
N MET A 100 -9.61 1.92 -19.36
CA MET A 100 -8.55 2.66 -18.68
C MET A 100 -9.03 3.41 -17.43
N ASP A 101 -10.33 3.61 -17.25
CA ASP A 101 -10.87 4.25 -16.05
C ASP A 101 -10.70 3.37 -14.82
N ASP A 102 -10.86 2.05 -14.97
CA ASP A 102 -10.57 1.08 -13.90
C ASP A 102 -9.09 1.12 -13.51
N ALA A 103 -8.17 1.18 -14.47
CA ALA A 103 -6.74 1.33 -14.19
C ALA A 103 -6.44 2.62 -13.42
N ARG A 104 -7.01 3.76 -13.84
CA ARG A 104 -6.83 5.04 -13.13
C ARG A 104 -7.36 4.97 -11.70
N LYS A 105 -8.52 4.34 -11.51
CA LYS A 105 -9.14 4.19 -10.19
C LYS A 105 -8.31 3.30 -9.27
N ILE A 106 -7.78 2.18 -9.78
CA ILE A 106 -6.83 1.33 -9.03
C ILE A 106 -5.59 2.11 -8.59
N ILE A 107 -4.99 2.91 -9.49
CA ILE A 107 -3.84 3.74 -9.16
C ILE A 107 -4.20 4.81 -8.10
N SER A 108 -5.36 5.45 -8.23
CA SER A 108 -5.84 6.43 -7.25
C SER A 108 -6.00 5.81 -5.86
N ILE A 109 -6.52 4.59 -5.78
CA ILE A 109 -6.66 3.86 -4.52
C ILE A 109 -5.28 3.55 -3.91
N ILE A 110 -4.30 3.13 -4.72
CA ILE A 110 -2.91 2.93 -4.24
C ILE A 110 -2.35 4.22 -3.63
N ASP A 111 -2.57 5.35 -4.31
CA ASP A 111 -2.10 6.67 -3.85
C ASP A 111 -2.77 7.09 -2.54
N GLU A 112 -4.08 6.90 -2.42
CA GLU A 112 -4.82 7.16 -1.19
C GLU A 112 -4.35 6.27 -0.04
N MET A 113 -4.20 4.97 -0.28
CA MET A 113 -3.70 4.04 0.73
C MET A 113 -2.30 4.38 1.21
N ASN A 114 -1.42 4.82 0.32
CA ASN A 114 -0.08 5.29 0.68
C ASN A 114 -0.14 6.58 1.50
N LYS A 115 -0.97 7.55 1.10
CA LYS A 115 -1.16 8.78 1.87
C LYS A 115 -1.68 8.50 3.28
N ASN A 116 -2.63 7.59 3.42
CA ASN A 116 -3.18 7.15 4.71
C ASN A 116 -2.13 6.46 5.60
N SER A 117 -0.95 6.09 5.07
CA SER A 117 0.16 5.58 5.90
C SER A 117 0.93 6.70 6.61
N GLU A 118 0.78 7.93 6.15
CA GLU A 118 1.48 9.11 6.67
C GLU A 118 0.58 9.93 7.60
N ASP A 119 -0.74 9.85 7.40
CA ASP A 119 -1.73 10.55 8.19
C ASP A 119 -2.02 9.86 9.54
N ILE A 120 -2.19 10.67 10.61
CA ILE A 120 -2.47 10.21 11.98
C ILE A 120 -3.98 9.92 12.20
N VAL A 121 -4.83 10.09 11.18
CA VAL A 121 -6.29 10.07 11.36
C VAL A 121 -6.79 8.63 11.50
N GLY A 122 -6.79 8.17 12.74
CA GLY A 122 -7.20 6.83 13.15
C GLY A 122 -6.75 6.51 14.57
N ALA A 123 -7.09 7.39 15.52
CA ALA A 123 -7.06 7.12 16.96
C ALA A 123 -8.36 7.65 17.57
#